data_AF-A0A2V9Q030-F1
#
_entry.id   AF-A0A2V9Q030-F1
#
_cell.length_a   1.000
_cell.length_b   1.000
_cell.length_c   1.000
_cell.angle_alpha   90.00
_cell.angle_beta   90.00
_cell.angle_gamma   90.00
#
_symmetry.space_group_name_H-M   'P 1'
#
loop_
_entity.id
_entity.type
_entity.pdbx_description
1 polymer ?
#
loop_
_entity_poly.entity_id
_entity_poly.type
_entity_poly.pdbx_seq_one_letter_code
_entity_poly.pdbx_strand_id
1 'polypeptide(L)'
;MLDAIKPENASGWMFPNTIAGALDLDNLADRVIKPVFKANGMKWKGWHAYRRGLATNLHELGVPDKVIQAILRHEDVSTTQRSYIKTVPQVVTDAMKQLEARIARAA
;
A
#
# COMPACT_ATOMS: atom_id res chain seq x y z
N MET A 1 -16.39 -7.14 -4.14
CA MET A 1 -15.09 -6.72 -4.71
C MET A 1 -13.94 -7.55 -4.11
N LEU A 2 -13.85 -7.71 -2.78
CA LEU A 2 -12.85 -8.62 -2.16
C LEU A 2 -13.06 -10.10 -2.55
N ASP A 3 -14.31 -10.52 -2.75
CA ASP A 3 -14.62 -11.90 -3.15
C ASP A 3 -14.12 -12.27 -4.55
N ALA A 4 -13.88 -11.28 -5.42
CA ALA A 4 -13.37 -11.51 -6.78
C ALA A 4 -11.87 -11.83 -6.82
N ILE A 5 -11.13 -11.52 -5.74
CA ILE A 5 -9.68 -11.73 -5.62
C ILE A 5 -9.38 -12.86 -4.63
N LYS A 6 -10.40 -13.37 -3.94
CA LYS A 6 -10.26 -14.47 -2.99
C LYS A 6 -10.14 -15.78 -3.78
N PRO A 7 -9.00 -16.49 -3.73
CA PRO A 7 -8.94 -17.82 -4.31
C PRO A 7 -9.97 -18.74 -3.64
N GLU A 8 -10.59 -19.64 -4.40
CA GLU A 8 -11.65 -20.55 -3.93
C GLU A 8 -11.22 -21.32 -2.66
N ASN A 9 -9.92 -21.61 -2.53
CA ASN A 9 -9.29 -22.19 -1.35
C ASN A 9 -8.25 -21.23 -0.75
N ALA A 10 -8.69 -20.09 -0.20
CA ALA A 10 -7.82 -19.16 0.51
C ALA A 10 -7.37 -19.74 1.86
N SER A 11 -6.32 -20.56 1.86
CA SER A 11 -5.64 -21.05 3.06
C SER A 11 -4.16 -20.68 3.04
N GLY A 12 -3.60 -20.33 4.20
CA GLY A 12 -2.19 -19.97 4.35
C GLY A 12 -1.91 -18.47 4.23
N TRP A 13 -0.61 -18.12 4.18
CA TRP A 13 -0.14 -16.74 4.13
C TRP A 13 -0.19 -16.18 2.70
N MET A 14 -0.62 -14.91 2.54
CA MET A 14 -0.59 -14.21 1.24
C MET A 14 0.83 -14.12 0.67
N PHE A 15 1.81 -13.93 1.55
CA PHE A 15 3.23 -13.98 1.23
C PHE A 15 3.88 -15.06 2.11
N PRO A 16 3.96 -16.31 1.62
CA PRO A 16 4.57 -17.38 2.37
C PRO A 16 6.10 -17.30 2.30
N ASN A 17 6.77 -17.79 3.34
CA ASN A 17 8.20 -18.07 3.33
C ASN A 17 8.46 -19.51 2.84
N THR A 18 9.73 -19.89 2.72
CA THR A 18 10.15 -21.21 2.20
C THR A 18 9.80 -22.40 3.10
N ILE A 19 9.38 -22.15 4.35
CA ILE A 19 8.99 -23.17 5.34
C ILE A 19 7.49 -23.10 5.65
N ALA A 20 6.68 -22.58 4.71
CA ALA A 20 5.22 -22.43 4.84
C ALA A 20 4.73 -21.52 5.98
N GLY A 21 5.62 -20.69 6.54
CA GLY A 21 5.28 -19.61 7.47
C GLY A 21 5.05 -18.26 6.77
N ALA A 22 4.84 -17.20 7.54
CA ALA A 22 4.72 -15.84 7.01
C ALA A 22 6.08 -15.31 6.53
N LEU A 23 6.08 -14.50 5.48
CA LEU A 23 7.24 -13.72 5.08
C LEU A 23 7.68 -12.78 6.21
N ASP A 24 8.96 -12.83 6.55
CA ASP A 24 9.60 -11.92 7.48
C ASP A 24 10.04 -10.64 6.75
N LEU A 25 9.47 -9.51 7.16
CA LEU A 25 9.75 -8.21 6.55
C LEU A 25 11.17 -7.73 6.85
N ASP A 26 11.75 -8.01 8.02
CA ASP A 26 13.12 -7.58 8.30
C ASP A 26 14.12 -8.34 7.42
N ASN A 27 13.89 -9.64 7.22
CA ASN A 27 14.66 -10.42 6.27
C ASN A 27 14.51 -9.91 4.82
N LEU A 28 13.29 -9.53 4.40
CA LEU A 28 13.06 -8.91 3.09
C LEU A 28 13.80 -7.57 2.95
N ALA A 29 13.74 -6.73 3.99
CA ALA A 29 14.43 -5.45 4.00
C ALA A 29 15.94 -5.63 3.88
N ASP A 30 16.51 -6.54 4.66
CA ASP A 30 17.96 -6.77 4.75
C ASP A 30 18.54 -7.44 3.52
N ARG A 31 17.85 -8.46 3.00
CA ARG A 31 18.40 -9.32 1.94
C ARG A 31 18.07 -8.84 0.54
N VAL A 32 17.01 -8.05 0.38
CA VAL A 32 16.53 -7.62 -0.95
C VAL A 32 16.53 -6.10 -1.07
N ILE A 33 15.79 -5.40 -0.21
CA ILE A 33 15.53 -3.96 -0.41
C ILE A 33 16.79 -3.12 -0.19
N LYS A 34 17.49 -3.29 0.95
CA LYS A 34 18.72 -2.53 1.26
C LYS A 34 19.80 -2.74 0.18
N PRO A 35 20.08 -3.96 -0.30
CA PRO A 35 21.00 -4.18 -1.42
C PRO A 35 20.58 -3.47 -2.71
N VAL A 36 19.31 -3.58 -3.12
CA VAL A 36 18.79 -2.92 -4.33
C VAL A 36 18.93 -1.40 -4.22
N PHE A 37 18.58 -0.83 -3.06
CA PHE A 37 18.71 0.61 -2.82
C PHE A 37 20.17 1.05 -2.91
N LYS A 38 21.08 0.31 -2.26
CA LYS A 38 22.52 0.60 -2.31
C LYS A 38 23.06 0.56 -3.74
N ALA A 39 22.67 -0.44 -4.53
CA ALA A 39 23.08 -0.58 -5.93
C ALA A 39 22.61 0.60 -6.81
N ASN A 40 21.52 1.27 -6.42
CA ASN A 40 20.97 2.43 -7.11
C ASN A 40 21.33 3.77 -6.43
N GLY A 41 22.32 3.79 -5.53
CA GLY A 41 22.74 5.01 -4.83
C GLY A 41 21.70 5.60 -3.86
N MET A 42 20.68 4.81 -3.49
CA MET A 42 19.60 5.22 -2.58
C MET A 42 19.85 4.73 -1.15
N LYS A 43 19.30 5.47 -0.18
CA LYS A 43 19.35 5.10 1.25
C LYS A 43 18.00 4.52 1.69
N TRP A 44 18.02 3.35 2.32
CA TRP A 44 16.85 2.77 2.97
C TRP A 44 16.38 3.66 4.14
N LYS A 45 15.08 3.94 4.20
CA LYS A 45 14.45 4.83 5.20
C LYS A 45 13.39 4.12 6.06
N GLY A 46 13.33 2.80 6.01
CA GLY A 46 12.34 2.00 6.73
C GLY A 46 11.01 1.87 6.00
N TRP A 47 10.18 0.92 6.46
CA TRP A 47 8.89 0.60 5.85
C TRP A 47 7.92 1.79 5.80
N HIS A 48 7.97 2.65 6.81
CA HIS A 48 7.12 3.85 6.87
C HIS A 48 7.39 4.84 5.72
N ALA A 49 8.58 4.80 5.10
CA ALA A 49 8.89 5.65 3.95
C ALA A 49 7.99 5.37 2.75
N TYR A 50 7.58 4.11 2.51
CA TYR A 50 6.63 3.78 1.44
C TYR A 50 5.26 4.40 1.69
N ARG A 51 4.79 4.35 2.94
CA ARG A 51 3.51 4.97 3.33
C ARG A 51 3.54 6.49 3.18
N ARG A 52 4.66 7.12 3.56
CA ARG A 52 4.88 8.57 3.39
C ARG A 52 4.99 8.95 1.91
N GLY A 53 5.74 8.17 1.13
CA GLY A 53 5.87 8.37 -0.31
C GLY A 53 4.54 8.24 -1.04
N LEU A 54 3.68 7.29 -0.65
CA LEU A 54 2.32 7.18 -1.17
C LEU A 54 1.53 8.48 -0.92
N ALA A 55 1.57 9.02 0.30
CA ALA A 55 0.89 10.27 0.64
C ALA A 55 1.40 11.44 -0.22
N THR A 56 2.72 11.58 -0.33
CA THR A 56 3.36 12.62 -1.14
C THR A 56 2.99 12.51 -2.61
N ASN A 57 3.07 11.33 -3.22
CA ASN A 57 2.73 11.13 -4.62
C ASN A 57 1.27 11.45 -4.91
N LEU A 58 0.34 11.06 -4.03
CA LEU A 58 -1.08 11.39 -4.18
C LEU A 58 -1.33 12.90 -4.07
N HIS A 59 -0.65 13.56 -3.14
CA HIS A 59 -0.73 15.02 -3.00
C HIS A 59 -0.19 15.73 -4.24
N GLU A 60 0.94 15.29 -4.81
CA GLU A 60 1.49 15.82 -6.06
C GLU A 60 0.57 15.61 -7.27
N LEU A 61 -0.26 14.57 -7.25
CA LEU A 61 -1.30 14.31 -8.26
C LEU A 61 -2.55 15.19 -8.07
N GLY A 62 -2.59 16.06 -7.05
CA GLY A 62 -3.70 16.94 -6.74
C GLY A 62 -4.87 16.24 -6.04
N VAL A 63 -4.66 15.05 -5.48
CA VAL A 63 -5.70 14.32 -4.74
C VAL A 63 -6.02 15.08 -3.44
N PRO A 64 -7.29 15.34 -3.11
CA PRO A 64 -7.64 16.06 -1.89
C PRO A 64 -7.19 15.32 -0.61
N ASP A 65 -6.67 16.06 0.38
CA ASP A 65 -6.10 15.50 1.62
C ASP A 65 -7.05 14.54 2.35
N LYS A 66 -8.36 14.80 2.36
CA LYS A 66 -9.36 13.90 2.96
C LYS A 66 -9.42 12.54 2.26
N VAL A 67 -9.22 12.50 0.94
CA VAL A 67 -9.15 11.26 0.16
C VAL A 67 -7.83 10.55 0.43
N ILE A 68 -6.72 11.28 0.54
CA ILE A 68 -5.42 10.72 0.94
C ILE A 68 -5.49 10.11 2.35
N GLN A 69 -6.11 10.80 3.31
CA GLN A 69 -6.35 10.28 4.66
C GLN A 69 -7.19 9.00 4.64
N ALA A 70 -8.22 8.94 3.81
CA ALA A 70 -9.04 7.74 3.64
C ALA A 70 -8.24 6.57 3.02
N ILE A 71 -7.38 6.84 2.03
CA ILE A 71 -6.47 5.85 1.42
C ILE A 71 -5.50 5.31 2.48
N LEU A 72 -4.89 6.19 3.26
CA LEU A 72 -3.91 5.83 4.28
C LEU A 72 -4.57 5.15 5.49
N ARG A 73 -5.85 5.41 5.76
CA ARG A 73 -6.55 4.97 6.98
C ARG A 73 -5.87 5.53 8.23
N HIS A 74 -5.64 6.85 8.28
CA HIS A 74 -5.20 7.50 9.52
C HIS A 74 -6.29 7.37 10.59
N GLU A 75 -5.87 7.19 11.84
CA GLU A 75 -6.69 6.76 12.97
C GLU A 75 -7.77 7.79 13.39
N ASP A 76 -7.75 9.02 12.86
CA ASP A 76 -8.76 10.03 13.20
C ASP A 76 -9.50 10.64 11.99
N VAL A 77 -10.73 10.15 11.77
CA VAL A 77 -11.90 10.97 11.34
C VAL A 77 -13.13 10.50 12.15
N SER A 78 -12.94 10.35 13.47
CA SER A 78 -13.89 9.86 14.47
C SER A 78 -14.30 8.38 14.37
N THR A 79 -14.26 7.71 15.52
CA THR A 79 -14.63 6.32 15.81
C THR A 79 -16.09 5.91 15.47
N THR A 80 -16.86 6.69 14.69
CA THR A 80 -18.33 6.77 14.89
C THR A 80 -19.22 6.82 13.64
N GLN A 81 -18.72 6.65 12.40
CA GLN A 81 -19.62 6.54 11.24
C GLN A 81 -19.73 5.10 10.69
N ARG A 82 -19.87 4.17 11.63
CA ARG A 82 -20.79 3.02 11.51
C ARG A 82 -20.27 1.85 10.66
N SER A 83 -19.32 1.11 11.24
CA SER A 83 -19.02 -0.33 11.09
C SER A 83 -19.07 -1.06 9.75
N TYR A 84 -19.85 -0.74 8.72
CA TYR A 84 -20.14 -1.74 7.68
C TYR A 84 -20.71 -1.22 6.34
N ILE A 85 -20.41 0.01 5.89
CA ILE A 85 -20.74 0.39 4.50
C ILE A 85 -19.57 0.00 3.59
N LYS A 86 -19.69 -1.19 2.99
CA LYS A 86 -18.76 -1.88 2.10
C LYS A 86 -18.64 -1.26 0.70
N THR A 87 -18.52 0.05 0.60
CA THR A 87 -18.21 0.72 -0.68
C THR A 87 -17.04 1.65 -0.48
N VAL A 88 -15.88 1.27 -1.03
CA VAL A 88 -14.76 2.20 -1.20
C VAL A 88 -15.30 3.36 -2.03
N PRO A 89 -15.24 4.62 -1.54
CA PRO A 89 -15.72 5.76 -2.31
C PRO A 89 -15.03 5.76 -3.69
N GLN A 90 -15.77 5.99 -4.76
CA GLN A 90 -15.24 5.98 -6.13
C GLN A 90 -13.98 6.86 -6.26
N VAL A 91 -13.98 8.01 -5.58
CA VAL A 91 -12.85 8.94 -5.48
C VAL A 91 -11.55 8.33 -4.93
N VAL A 92 -11.63 7.36 -4.02
CA VAL A 92 -10.45 6.64 -3.49
C VAL A 92 -9.89 5.71 -4.57
N THR A 93 -10.77 5.01 -5.27
CA THR A 93 -10.37 4.09 -6.36
C THR A 93 -9.77 4.86 -7.53
N ASP A 94 -10.38 5.98 -7.92
CA ASP A 94 -9.91 6.80 -9.03
C ASP A 94 -8.55 7.45 -8.73
N ALA A 95 -8.35 7.94 -7.51
CA ALA A 95 -7.05 8.46 -7.07
C ALA A 95 -5.94 7.39 -7.15
N MET A 96 -6.23 6.15 -6.72
CA MET A 96 -5.27 5.05 -6.83
C MET A 96 -5.00 4.66 -8.29
N LYS A 97 -6.01 4.69 -9.17
CA LYS A 97 -5.83 4.48 -10.62
C LYS A 97 -4.98 5.58 -11.26
N GLN A 98 -5.14 6.82 -10.83
CA GLN A 98 -4.31 7.94 -11.30
C GLN A 98 -2.84 7.73 -10.92
N LEU A 99 -2.59 7.27 -9.68
CA LEU A 99 -1.26 6.91 -9.23
C LEU A 99 -0.66 5.74 -10.04
N GLU A 100 -1.44 4.69 -10.26
CA GLU A 100 -1.04 3.54 -11.10
C GLU A 100 -0.61 4.00 -12.50
N ALA A 101 -1.44 4.82 -13.15
CA ALA A 101 -1.14 5.36 -14.48
C ALA A 101 0.12 6.24 -14.49
N ARG A 102 0.41 6.97 -13.40
CA ARG A 102 1.63 7.79 -13.27
C ARG A 102 2.88 6.92 -13.15
N ILE A 103 2.81 5.83 -12.38
CA ILE A 103 3.93 4.89 -12.17
C ILE A 103 4.22 4.11 -13.46
N ALA A 104 3.19 3.60 -14.14
CA ALA A 104 3.34 2.83 -15.37
C ALA A 104 4.02 3.61 -16.51
N ARG A 105 3.91 4.95 -16.52
CA ARG A 105 4.61 5.82 -17.49
C ARG A 105 6.06 6.10 -17.14
N ALA A 106 6.47 5.86 -15.91
CA ALA A 106 7.81 6.15 -15.40
C ALA A 106 8.71 4.92 -15.35
N ALA A 107 8.15 3.72 -15.52
CA ALA A 107 8.85 2.44 -15.64
C ALA A 107 9.17 2.14 -17.11
#